data_AF-A0A519N7I6-F1
#
_entry.id   AF-A0A519N7I6-F1
#
_cell.length_a   1.000
_cell.length_b   1.000
_cell.length_c   1.000
_cell.angle_alpha   90.00
_cell.angle_beta   90.00
_cell.angle_gamma   90.00
#
_symmetry.space_group_name_H-M   'P 1'
#
loop_
_entity.id
_entity.type
_entity.pdbx_description
1 polymer ?
#
loop_
_entity_poly.entity_id
_entity_poly.type
_entity_poly.pdbx_seq_one_letter_code
_entity_poly.pdbx_strand_id
1 'polypeptide(L)'
;MKNSQSNLIKILLLFLSFGFAANAQDFAKVDNTVKAYPKSFASTDKLAEKINADFKRDDEKARAIFTWLATNVKYDLGAYNSNERPVAYSYSSQEEKVAKQKKFKDDLATKTLKSRKGVCQGYATLFEVLADKTGLESKMIPGSSKSHPTHIGKLPTSSDHAWNAVKIDGNWKLVDATWGAGTVVGAKPEFVFKFNDAYFFSDPEQFYLNHYPDDKQWLMTKKTPEQFANLPLYYGSYLQDGYEFESPDGGVFTNQKAGVIPFKIKNLKPTDKVAYAFSKDKKFNEVAVVRNGETAEFNVELNNASVGYLTIYINQRSVASYKINRA
;
A
#
# COMPACT_ATOMS: atom_id res chain seq x y z
N MET A 1 35.38 -8.36 46.55
CA MET A 1 35.01 -7.03 46.04
C MET A 1 34.21 -7.23 44.75
N LYS A 2 32.92 -6.95 44.81
CA LYS A 2 31.93 -7.30 43.78
C LYS A 2 31.89 -6.28 42.64
N ASN A 3 31.69 -6.82 41.44
CA ASN A 3 31.43 -6.18 40.16
C ASN A 3 30.38 -5.07 40.20
N SER A 4 30.66 -3.94 39.54
CA SER A 4 29.68 -2.95 39.11
C SER A 4 30.06 -2.41 37.73
N GLN A 5 29.78 -3.23 36.70
CA GLN A 5 29.84 -2.86 35.29
C GLN A 5 28.81 -3.72 34.54
N SER A 6 27.51 -3.51 34.78
CA SER A 6 26.49 -4.20 33.95
C SER A 6 25.09 -3.54 33.87
N ASN A 7 24.94 -2.28 34.27
CA ASN A 7 23.60 -1.64 34.26
C ASN A 7 23.43 -0.49 33.25
N LEU A 8 24.46 -0.11 32.48
CA LEU A 8 24.33 1.01 31.53
C LEU A 8 23.77 0.62 30.15
N ILE A 9 23.74 -0.67 29.80
CA ILE A 9 23.31 -1.12 28.45
C ILE A 9 21.80 -1.45 28.38
N LYS A 10 21.09 -1.56 29.52
CA LYS A 10 19.67 -1.92 29.54
C LYS A 10 18.69 -0.73 29.47
N ILE A 11 19.17 0.51 29.53
CA ILE A 11 18.32 1.71 29.51
C ILE A 11 18.20 2.32 28.10
N LEU A 12 19.06 1.94 27.14
CA LEU A 12 19.05 2.51 25.79
C LEU A 12 18.03 1.87 24.82
N LEU A 13 17.37 0.78 25.21
CA LEU A 13 16.39 0.06 24.37
C LEU A 13 14.92 0.41 24.66
N LEU A 14 14.63 1.29 25.63
CA LEU A 14 13.25 1.67 25.97
C LEU A 14 12.76 2.98 25.33
N PHE A 15 13.61 3.69 24.57
CA PHE A 15 13.25 4.96 23.93
C PHE A 15 12.84 4.86 22.46
N LEU A 16 12.98 3.70 21.81
CA LEU A 16 12.61 3.52 20.40
C LEU A 16 11.12 3.20 20.19
N SER A 17 10.40 2.75 21.21
CA SER A 17 8.96 2.46 21.12
C SER A 17 8.05 3.67 21.40
N PHE A 18 8.57 4.76 21.98
CA PHE A 18 7.79 5.98 22.25
C PHE A 18 7.54 6.84 21.00
N GLY A 19 8.41 6.76 19.98
CA GLY A 19 8.26 7.55 18.75
C GLY A 19 7.08 7.11 17.89
N PHE A 20 6.83 5.81 17.74
CA PHE A 20 5.75 5.31 16.87
C PHE A 20 4.36 5.54 17.45
N ALA A 21 4.15 5.31 18.74
CA ALA A 21 2.85 5.51 19.39
C ALA A 21 2.44 6.99 19.46
N ALA A 22 3.40 7.90 19.67
CA ALA A 22 3.14 9.34 19.68
C ALA A 22 2.68 9.86 18.31
N ASN A 23 3.32 9.42 17.22
CA ASN A 23 2.93 9.82 15.85
C ASN A 23 1.56 9.24 15.43
N ALA A 24 1.24 8.00 15.84
CA ALA A 24 -0.04 7.38 15.50
C ALA A 24 -1.25 8.08 16.18
N GLN A 25 -1.10 8.50 17.45
CA GLN A 25 -2.15 9.24 18.16
C GLN A 25 -2.37 10.65 17.58
N ASP A 26 -1.32 11.22 17.01
CA ASP A 26 -1.32 12.56 16.42
C ASP A 26 -2.06 12.59 15.07
N PHE A 27 -1.80 11.62 14.20
CA PHE A 27 -2.50 11.54 12.90
C PHE A 27 -3.99 11.24 13.04
N ALA A 28 -4.44 10.54 14.08
CA ALA A 28 -5.87 10.37 14.35
C ALA A 28 -6.60 11.72 14.51
N LYS A 29 -5.94 12.73 15.09
CA LYS A 29 -6.49 14.09 15.23
C LYS A 29 -6.58 14.78 13.87
N VAL A 30 -5.51 14.70 13.07
CA VAL A 30 -5.49 15.22 11.69
C VAL A 30 -6.63 14.60 10.89
N ASP A 31 -6.79 13.28 10.99
CA ASP A 31 -7.82 12.53 10.28
C ASP A 31 -9.23 13.00 10.63
N ASN A 32 -9.51 13.17 11.92
CA ASN A 32 -10.82 13.59 12.40
C ASN A 32 -11.15 15.01 11.92
N THR A 33 -10.18 15.93 11.98
CA THR A 33 -10.34 17.29 11.44
C THR A 33 -10.63 17.27 9.94
N VAL A 34 -9.85 16.51 9.16
CA VAL A 34 -9.96 16.47 7.70
C VAL A 34 -11.23 15.75 7.23
N LYS A 35 -11.66 14.69 7.93
CA LYS A 35 -12.95 14.02 7.67
C LYS A 35 -14.15 14.94 7.89
N ALA A 36 -13.99 16.00 8.70
CA ALA A 36 -14.99 17.04 8.91
C ALA A 36 -14.96 18.15 7.85
N TYR A 37 -13.98 18.18 6.94
CA TYR A 37 -13.94 19.17 5.87
C TYR A 37 -15.13 19.01 4.91
N PRO A 38 -15.47 20.09 4.16
CA PRO A 38 -16.31 19.95 2.98
C PRO A 38 -15.77 18.87 2.04
N LYS A 39 -16.67 18.04 1.52
CA LYS A 39 -16.27 16.99 0.57
C LYS A 39 -15.81 17.53 -0.78
N SER A 40 -16.05 18.81 -1.07
CA SER A 40 -15.74 19.48 -2.33
C SER A 40 -15.11 20.84 -2.09
N PHE A 41 -14.10 21.16 -2.89
CA PHE A 41 -13.43 22.46 -2.89
C PHE A 41 -13.45 23.07 -4.29
N ALA A 42 -13.48 24.40 -4.37
CA ALA A 42 -13.56 25.12 -5.64
C ALA A 42 -12.29 24.96 -6.50
N SER A 43 -11.14 24.86 -5.84
CA SER A 43 -9.82 24.67 -6.45
C SER A 43 -8.88 23.92 -5.50
N THR A 44 -7.75 23.45 -6.04
CA THR A 44 -6.66 22.86 -5.25
C THR A 44 -6.07 23.88 -4.28
N ASP A 45 -6.04 25.17 -4.63
CA ASP A 45 -5.61 26.25 -3.73
C ASP A 45 -6.50 26.34 -2.49
N LYS A 46 -7.84 26.26 -2.65
CA LYS A 46 -8.76 26.37 -1.50
C LYS A 46 -8.62 25.20 -0.52
N LEU A 47 -8.33 24.01 -1.03
CA LEU A 47 -8.02 22.86 -0.17
C LEU A 47 -6.66 23.05 0.52
N ALA A 48 -5.63 23.48 -0.20
CA ALA A 48 -4.30 23.73 0.37
C ALA A 48 -4.30 24.85 1.41
N GLU A 49 -5.00 25.97 1.17
CA GLU A 49 -5.21 27.06 2.13
C GLU A 49 -5.85 26.54 3.41
N LYS A 50 -6.90 25.70 3.29
CA LYS A 50 -7.58 25.11 4.45
C LYS A 50 -6.65 24.18 5.24
N ILE A 51 -5.84 23.37 4.56
CA ILE A 51 -4.83 22.52 5.20
C ILE A 51 -3.78 23.37 5.94
N ASN A 52 -3.24 24.40 5.30
CA ASN A 52 -2.24 25.30 5.89
C ASN A 52 -2.79 26.13 7.06
N ALA A 53 -4.10 26.41 7.08
CA ALA A 53 -4.76 27.08 8.19
C ALA A 53 -4.77 26.18 9.44
N ASP A 54 -5.15 24.91 9.27
CA ASP A 54 -5.37 23.97 10.37
C ASP A 54 -4.10 23.27 10.86
N PHE A 55 -3.12 23.07 9.97
CA PHE A 55 -1.90 22.31 10.26
C PHE A 55 -0.64 23.11 9.93
N LYS A 56 0.34 23.05 10.84
CA LYS A 56 1.60 23.78 10.70
C LYS A 56 2.77 22.87 10.39
N ARG A 57 2.76 21.65 10.92
CA ARG A 57 3.84 20.69 10.67
C ARG A 57 3.67 20.01 9.32
N ASP A 58 4.80 19.65 8.73
CA ASP A 58 4.84 19.10 7.38
C ASP A 58 4.25 17.69 7.31
N ASP A 59 4.45 16.88 8.35
CA ASP A 59 3.85 15.55 8.47
C ASP A 59 2.33 15.61 8.63
N GLU A 60 1.80 16.54 9.43
CA GLU A 60 0.36 16.79 9.56
C GLU A 60 -0.25 17.26 8.24
N LYS A 61 0.41 18.14 7.49
CA LYS A 61 -0.05 18.56 6.16
C LYS A 61 -0.06 17.40 5.17
N ALA A 62 1.01 16.61 5.11
CA ALA A 62 1.08 15.41 4.27
C ALA A 62 -0.05 14.43 4.64
N ARG A 63 -0.29 14.26 5.95
CA ARG A 63 -1.37 13.43 6.47
C ARG A 63 -2.75 13.95 6.07
N ALA A 64 -2.94 15.27 6.12
CA ALA A 64 -4.19 15.89 5.75
C ALA A 64 -4.51 15.70 4.26
N ILE A 65 -3.50 15.83 3.39
CA ILE A 65 -3.62 15.54 1.97
C ILE A 65 -4.01 14.08 1.76
N PHE A 66 -3.22 13.15 2.31
CA PHE A 66 -3.49 11.70 2.22
C PHE A 66 -4.92 11.36 2.65
N THR A 67 -5.33 11.85 3.82
CA THR A 67 -6.65 11.58 4.38
C THR A 67 -7.77 12.12 3.51
N TRP A 68 -7.64 13.36 3.03
CA TRP A 68 -8.66 13.95 2.20
C TRP A 68 -8.86 13.14 0.91
N LEU A 69 -7.76 12.78 0.23
CA LEU A 69 -7.84 11.93 -0.96
C LEU A 69 -8.46 10.57 -0.66
N ALA A 70 -7.95 9.87 0.36
CA ALA A 70 -8.36 8.52 0.72
C ALA A 70 -9.82 8.40 1.16
N THR A 71 -10.43 9.50 1.63
CA THR A 71 -11.81 9.52 2.11
C THR A 71 -12.80 10.21 1.17
N ASN A 72 -12.32 10.95 0.16
CA ASN A 72 -13.19 11.72 -0.73
C ASN A 72 -13.08 11.36 -2.21
N VAL A 73 -11.97 10.78 -2.67
CA VAL A 73 -11.79 10.40 -4.08
C VAL A 73 -12.12 8.91 -4.25
N LYS A 74 -12.97 8.58 -5.22
CA LYS A 74 -13.28 7.19 -5.59
C LYS A 74 -12.37 6.70 -6.72
N TYR A 75 -12.00 5.43 -6.71
CA TYR A 75 -11.29 4.86 -7.85
C TYR A 75 -12.19 4.80 -9.09
N ASP A 76 -11.71 5.32 -10.22
CA ASP A 76 -12.47 5.39 -11.48
C ASP A 76 -12.25 4.14 -12.33
N LEU A 77 -13.07 3.11 -12.08
CA LEU A 77 -13.03 1.85 -12.83
C LEU A 77 -13.39 2.03 -14.31
N GLY A 78 -14.20 3.05 -14.65
CA GLY A 78 -14.56 3.33 -16.04
C GLY A 78 -13.36 3.85 -16.83
N ALA A 79 -12.68 4.84 -16.27
CA ALA A 79 -11.45 5.38 -16.86
C ALA A 79 -10.32 4.33 -16.89
N TYR A 80 -10.16 3.53 -15.84
CA TYR A 80 -9.15 2.46 -15.79
C TYR A 80 -9.33 1.42 -16.91
N ASN A 81 -10.59 1.06 -17.21
CA ASN A 81 -10.89 0.09 -18.27
C ASN A 81 -10.93 0.70 -19.68
N SER A 82 -10.87 2.04 -19.79
CA SER A 82 -10.81 2.71 -21.08
C SER A 82 -9.36 2.69 -21.59
N ASN A 83 -9.15 2.16 -22.80
CA ASN A 83 -7.86 2.22 -23.50
C ASN A 83 -7.56 3.63 -24.02
N GLU A 84 -7.71 4.67 -23.18
CA GLU A 84 -7.35 6.04 -23.56
C GLU A 84 -5.85 6.08 -23.87
N ARG A 85 -5.52 6.38 -25.13
CA ARG A 85 -4.13 6.45 -25.58
C ARG A 85 -3.44 7.61 -24.85
N PRO A 86 -2.18 7.46 -24.43
CA PRO A 86 -1.39 8.58 -23.94
C PRO A 86 -1.43 9.69 -24.98
N VAL A 87 -1.79 10.90 -24.56
CA VAL A 87 -1.80 12.03 -25.49
C VAL A 87 -0.34 12.35 -25.82
N ALA A 88 0.05 12.10 -27.07
CA ALA A 88 1.36 12.48 -27.57
C ALA A 88 1.39 14.01 -27.67
N TYR A 89 2.26 14.66 -26.91
CA TYR A 89 2.50 16.09 -27.02
C TYR A 89 3.95 16.35 -27.45
N SER A 90 4.13 17.14 -28.51
CA SER A 90 5.43 17.65 -28.94
C SER A 90 5.82 18.92 -28.17
N TYR A 91 7.11 19.21 -28.10
CA TYR A 91 7.67 20.44 -27.53
C TYR A 91 8.90 20.86 -28.35
N SER A 92 9.14 22.18 -28.41
CA SER A 92 10.23 22.80 -29.17
C SER A 92 11.37 23.32 -28.30
N SER A 93 11.12 23.54 -27.00
CA SER A 93 12.14 23.88 -25.99
C SER A 93 11.94 23.14 -24.67
N GLN A 94 12.94 23.19 -23.79
CA GLN A 94 12.87 22.59 -22.47
C GLN A 94 11.91 23.35 -21.54
N GLU A 95 11.85 24.68 -21.66
CA GLU A 95 10.93 25.54 -20.92
C GLU A 95 9.48 25.25 -21.30
N GLU A 96 9.22 25.07 -22.61
CA GLU A 96 7.90 24.70 -23.11
C GLU A 96 7.47 23.33 -22.57
N LYS A 97 8.40 22.36 -22.55
CA LYS A 97 8.16 21.03 -21.97
C LYS A 97 7.75 21.13 -20.50
N VAL A 98 8.50 21.89 -19.69
CA VAL A 98 8.21 22.08 -18.27
C VAL A 98 6.86 22.76 -18.07
N ALA A 99 6.55 23.81 -18.83
CA ALA A 99 5.27 24.50 -18.74
C ALA A 99 4.09 23.58 -19.12
N LYS A 100 4.22 22.79 -20.19
CA LYS A 100 3.20 21.81 -20.60
C LYS A 100 2.99 20.71 -19.56
N GLN A 101 4.07 20.19 -18.97
CA GLN A 101 3.99 19.20 -17.91
C GLN A 101 3.30 19.76 -16.65
N LYS A 102 3.66 21.00 -16.25
CA LYS A 102 3.01 21.67 -15.12
C LYS A 102 1.51 21.86 -15.38
N LYS A 103 1.14 22.36 -16.57
CA LYS A 103 -0.26 22.54 -16.95
C LYS A 103 -1.03 21.23 -16.93
N PHE A 104 -0.46 20.16 -17.50
CA PHE A 104 -1.10 18.84 -17.48
C PHE A 104 -1.35 18.35 -16.04
N LYS A 105 -0.36 18.51 -15.15
CA LYS A 105 -0.52 18.15 -13.72
C LYS A 105 -1.61 18.98 -13.06
N ASP A 106 -1.62 20.30 -13.25
CA ASP A 106 -2.63 21.20 -12.67
C ASP A 106 -4.05 20.86 -13.17
N ASP A 107 -4.20 20.58 -14.47
CA ASP A 107 -5.48 20.20 -15.09
C ASP A 107 -5.97 18.84 -14.55
N LEU A 108 -5.08 17.83 -14.46
CA LEU A 108 -5.42 16.51 -13.93
C LEU A 108 -5.77 16.55 -12.44
N ALA A 109 -4.98 17.26 -11.62
CA ALA A 109 -5.29 17.46 -10.20
C ALA A 109 -6.64 18.16 -10.01
N THR A 110 -6.91 19.20 -10.81
CA THR A 110 -8.21 19.90 -10.79
C THR A 110 -9.36 18.97 -11.19
N LYS A 111 -9.18 18.15 -12.23
CA LYS A 111 -10.16 17.14 -12.66
C LYS A 111 -10.46 16.17 -11.52
N THR A 112 -9.43 15.56 -10.91
CA THR A 112 -9.58 14.60 -9.83
C THR A 112 -10.22 15.21 -8.59
N LEU A 113 -9.83 16.44 -8.21
CA LEU A 113 -10.43 17.17 -7.09
C LEU A 113 -11.94 17.40 -7.31
N LYS A 114 -12.30 17.95 -8.48
CA LYS A 114 -13.69 18.34 -8.78
C LYS A 114 -14.60 17.14 -8.99
N SER A 115 -14.13 16.12 -9.73
CA SER A 115 -14.91 14.91 -10.00
C SER A 115 -15.00 13.99 -8.78
N ARG A 116 -14.02 14.10 -7.86
CA ARG A 116 -13.80 13.15 -6.76
C ARG A 116 -13.67 11.71 -7.25
N LYS A 117 -13.09 11.56 -8.44
CA LYS A 117 -12.82 10.30 -9.12
C LYS A 117 -11.47 10.36 -9.82
N GLY A 118 -10.72 9.27 -9.77
CA GLY A 118 -9.45 9.15 -10.50
C GLY A 118 -8.92 7.73 -10.51
N VAL A 119 -7.98 7.46 -11.41
CA VAL A 119 -7.09 6.31 -11.34
C VAL A 119 -5.81 6.68 -10.57
N CYS A 120 -4.89 5.74 -10.34
CA CYS A 120 -3.66 5.94 -9.57
C CYS A 120 -2.90 7.24 -9.92
N GLN A 121 -2.74 7.54 -11.22
CA GLN A 121 -2.09 8.77 -11.66
C GLN A 121 -2.83 10.04 -11.18
N GLY A 122 -4.16 10.03 -11.18
CA GLY A 122 -4.97 11.16 -10.69
C GLY A 122 -4.78 11.41 -9.19
N TYR A 123 -4.78 10.34 -8.38
CA TYR A 123 -4.46 10.44 -6.94
C TYR A 123 -3.05 10.98 -6.74
N ALA A 124 -2.06 10.38 -7.39
CA ALA A 124 -0.66 10.75 -7.19
C ALA A 124 -0.35 12.17 -7.67
N THR A 125 -1.02 12.63 -8.74
CA THR A 125 -0.90 14.01 -9.24
C THR A 125 -1.55 14.99 -8.27
N LEU A 126 -2.76 14.69 -7.79
CA LEU A 126 -3.45 15.57 -6.86
C LEU A 126 -2.69 15.68 -5.52
N PHE A 127 -2.13 14.58 -5.03
CA PHE A 127 -1.26 14.60 -3.86
C PHE A 127 -0.05 15.51 -4.08
N GLU A 128 0.68 15.34 -5.19
CA GLU A 128 1.88 16.13 -5.50
C GLU A 128 1.58 17.63 -5.65
N VAL A 129 0.46 17.98 -6.31
CA VAL A 129 0.03 19.38 -6.48
C VAL A 129 -0.38 20.02 -5.14
N LEU A 130 -1.06 19.27 -4.27
CA LEU A 130 -1.40 19.78 -2.93
C LEU A 130 -0.17 19.87 -2.02
N ALA A 131 0.78 18.94 -2.16
CA ALA A 131 2.05 18.98 -1.45
C ALA A 131 2.81 20.27 -1.80
N ASP A 132 2.98 20.57 -3.10
CA ASP A 132 3.61 21.81 -3.57
C ASP A 132 2.92 23.06 -2.99
N LYS A 133 1.58 23.12 -3.06
CA LYS A 133 0.78 24.25 -2.54
C LYS A 133 0.78 24.38 -1.01
N THR A 134 1.18 23.34 -0.29
CA THR A 134 1.32 23.35 1.18
C THR A 134 2.78 23.52 1.64
N GLY A 135 3.70 23.71 0.68
CA GLY A 135 5.12 23.92 0.93
C GLY A 135 5.94 22.62 1.10
N LEU A 136 5.36 21.47 0.74
CA LEU A 136 6.00 20.16 0.85
C LEU A 136 6.70 19.78 -0.45
N GLU A 137 7.88 19.16 -0.33
CA GLU A 137 8.55 18.53 -1.46
C GLU A 137 7.99 17.11 -1.67
N SER A 138 7.38 16.86 -2.84
CA SER A 138 6.83 15.56 -3.21
C SER A 138 7.24 15.15 -4.62
N LYS A 139 7.31 13.85 -4.86
CA LYS A 139 7.55 13.24 -6.17
C LYS A 139 6.52 12.16 -6.44
N MET A 140 5.90 12.22 -7.62
CA MET A 140 5.19 11.07 -8.17
C MET A 140 6.18 10.00 -8.60
N ILE A 141 5.90 8.74 -8.23
CA ILE A 141 6.71 7.58 -8.54
C ILE A 141 5.86 6.62 -9.38
N PRO A 142 6.21 6.43 -10.67
CA PRO A 142 5.63 5.38 -11.49
C PRO A 142 6.29 4.03 -11.19
N GLY A 143 5.52 2.94 -11.24
CA GLY A 143 6.08 1.60 -11.13
C GLY A 143 5.09 0.47 -11.35
N SER A 144 5.57 -0.75 -11.13
CA SER A 144 4.79 -1.98 -11.16
C SER A 144 4.14 -2.27 -9.81
N SER A 145 2.89 -2.72 -9.84
CA SER A 145 2.15 -3.20 -8.69
C SER A 145 1.96 -4.72 -8.68
N LYS A 146 2.01 -5.32 -7.50
CA LYS A 146 1.55 -6.71 -7.30
C LYS A 146 0.16 -6.68 -6.69
N SER A 147 -0.85 -6.60 -7.56
CA SER A 147 -2.26 -6.43 -7.17
C SER A 147 -3.17 -7.59 -7.58
N HIS A 148 -2.72 -8.45 -8.49
CA HIS A 148 -3.49 -9.59 -9.00
C HIS A 148 -2.71 -10.91 -8.88
N PRO A 149 -3.36 -12.07 -8.59
CA PRO A 149 -2.65 -13.34 -8.42
C PRO A 149 -1.77 -13.74 -9.62
N THR A 150 -2.14 -13.31 -10.83
CA THR A 150 -1.35 -13.54 -12.06
C THR A 150 0.01 -12.83 -12.06
N HIS A 151 0.27 -11.92 -11.13
CA HIS A 151 1.56 -11.22 -10.96
C HIS A 151 2.54 -12.02 -10.09
N ILE A 152 2.08 -13.09 -9.42
CA ILE A 152 2.95 -13.97 -8.63
C ILE A 152 3.87 -14.75 -9.57
N GLY A 153 5.18 -14.67 -9.32
CA GLY A 153 6.23 -15.24 -10.15
C GLY A 153 6.59 -14.43 -11.40
N LYS A 154 6.10 -13.19 -11.54
CA LYS A 154 6.44 -12.30 -12.66
C LYS A 154 7.36 -11.18 -12.22
N LEU A 155 8.41 -10.91 -13.01
CA LEU A 155 9.24 -9.73 -12.85
C LEU A 155 8.39 -8.46 -13.02
N PRO A 156 8.74 -7.36 -12.33
CA PRO A 156 8.12 -6.06 -12.60
C PRO A 156 8.34 -5.69 -14.07
N THR A 157 7.31 -5.12 -14.69
CA THR A 157 7.29 -4.74 -16.11
C THR A 157 7.06 -3.24 -16.25
N SER A 158 6.56 -2.78 -17.40
CA SER A 158 6.10 -1.40 -17.57
C SER A 158 5.15 -0.98 -16.46
N SER A 159 5.28 0.27 -16.00
CA SER A 159 4.42 0.89 -14.99
C SER A 159 2.92 0.62 -15.22
N ASP A 160 2.28 0.04 -14.22
CA ASP A 160 0.82 -0.14 -14.14
C ASP A 160 0.20 0.61 -12.95
N HIS A 161 1.05 1.27 -12.14
CA HIS A 161 0.65 2.01 -10.96
C HIS A 161 1.49 3.27 -10.74
N ALA A 162 0.97 4.18 -9.91
CA ALA A 162 1.65 5.42 -9.53
C ALA A 162 1.30 5.81 -8.09
N TRP A 163 2.31 6.20 -7.33
CA TRP A 163 2.21 6.64 -5.93
C TRP A 163 3.11 7.85 -5.69
N ASN A 164 3.35 8.25 -4.43
CA ASN A 164 4.20 9.38 -4.09
C ASN A 164 5.29 9.03 -3.08
N ALA A 165 6.37 9.79 -3.12
CA ALA A 165 7.21 10.03 -1.95
C ALA A 165 7.13 11.51 -1.58
N VAL A 166 7.06 11.81 -0.29
CA VAL A 166 7.06 13.17 0.26
C VAL A 166 8.19 13.32 1.26
N LYS A 167 8.87 14.45 1.24
CA LYS A 167 10.01 14.72 2.11
C LYS A 167 9.56 15.41 3.39
N ILE A 168 9.86 14.80 4.53
CA ILE A 168 9.48 15.24 5.86
C ILE A 168 10.74 15.21 6.73
N ASP A 169 11.07 16.33 7.37
CA ASP A 169 12.28 16.48 8.18
C ASP A 169 13.55 15.97 7.47
N GLY A 170 13.66 16.30 6.18
CA GLY A 170 14.79 15.90 5.33
C GLY A 170 14.75 14.47 4.78
N ASN A 171 13.80 13.64 5.20
CA ASN A 171 13.70 12.23 4.82
C ASN A 171 12.51 11.97 3.88
N TRP A 172 12.72 11.19 2.83
CA TRP A 172 11.64 10.74 1.96
C TRP A 172 10.76 9.71 2.68
N LYS A 173 9.44 9.82 2.50
CA LYS A 173 8.42 8.92 3.05
C LYS A 173 7.48 8.48 1.95
N LEU A 174 7.23 7.18 1.85
CA LEU A 174 6.37 6.59 0.83
C LEU A 174 4.88 6.77 1.20
N VAL A 175 4.07 7.13 0.21
CA VAL A 175 2.63 7.36 0.37
C VAL A 175 1.88 6.82 -0.85
N ASP A 176 0.85 6.01 -0.63
CA ASP A 176 -0.11 5.60 -1.67
C ASP A 176 -1.54 5.95 -1.25
N ALA A 177 -2.00 7.13 -1.65
CA ALA A 177 -3.36 7.57 -1.39
C ALA A 177 -4.42 6.75 -2.16
N THR A 178 -4.05 6.05 -3.24
CA THR A 178 -4.97 5.23 -4.02
C THR A 178 -5.34 3.97 -3.25
N TRP A 179 -4.35 3.22 -2.78
CA TRP A 179 -4.57 2.01 -1.99
C TRP A 179 -4.89 2.31 -0.52
N GLY A 180 -4.54 3.50 -0.05
CA GLY A 180 -5.05 4.07 1.20
C GLY A 180 -6.56 4.37 1.15
N ALA A 181 -7.15 4.61 -0.03
CA ALA A 181 -8.56 4.99 -0.15
C ALA A 181 -9.51 3.81 0.02
N GLY A 182 -9.18 2.65 -0.55
CA GLY A 182 -10.08 1.51 -0.53
C GLY A 182 -9.71 0.40 -1.49
N THR A 183 -10.68 -0.45 -1.79
CA THR A 183 -10.47 -1.65 -2.60
C THR A 183 -11.66 -1.90 -3.53
N VAL A 184 -11.43 -2.73 -4.54
CA VAL A 184 -12.46 -3.14 -5.50
C VAL A 184 -12.98 -4.51 -5.08
N VAL A 185 -14.29 -4.63 -4.92
CA VAL A 185 -14.95 -5.85 -4.44
C VAL A 185 -16.05 -6.30 -5.39
N GLY A 186 -16.47 -7.56 -5.22
CA GLY A 186 -17.64 -8.14 -5.89
C GLY A 186 -17.37 -8.71 -7.29
N ALA A 187 -18.27 -9.58 -7.73
CA ALA A 187 -18.23 -10.15 -9.09
C ALA A 187 -18.50 -9.09 -10.16
N LYS A 188 -19.32 -8.09 -9.82
CA LYS A 188 -19.41 -6.82 -10.54
C LYS A 188 -18.48 -5.84 -9.82
N PRO A 189 -17.31 -5.50 -10.40
CA PRO A 189 -16.31 -4.70 -9.72
C PRO A 189 -16.87 -3.35 -9.27
N GLU A 190 -16.84 -3.10 -7.97
CA GLU A 190 -17.22 -1.82 -7.37
C GLU A 190 -16.15 -1.36 -6.40
N PHE A 191 -15.80 -0.07 -6.47
CA PHE A 191 -14.89 0.54 -5.50
C PHE A 191 -15.63 0.85 -4.19
N VAL A 192 -15.09 0.32 -3.09
CA VAL A 192 -15.55 0.59 -1.73
C VAL A 192 -14.45 1.28 -0.95
N PHE A 193 -14.81 2.40 -0.32
CA PHE A 193 -13.91 3.08 0.61
C PHE A 193 -13.55 2.16 1.76
N LYS A 194 -12.26 2.01 1.99
CA LYS A 194 -11.69 1.24 3.09
C LYS A 194 -10.37 1.89 3.45
N PHE A 195 -10.46 2.95 4.25
CA PHE A 195 -9.32 3.73 4.67
C PHE A 195 -8.23 2.82 5.25
N ASN A 196 -7.04 2.84 4.65
CA ASN A 196 -5.93 2.01 5.04
C ASN A 196 -4.70 2.87 5.36
N ASP A 197 -4.51 3.07 6.65
CA ASP A 197 -3.43 3.86 7.23
C ASP A 197 -2.04 3.35 6.86
N ALA A 198 -1.92 2.04 6.63
CA ALA A 198 -0.64 1.40 6.38
C ALA A 198 0.05 1.85 5.08
N TYR A 199 -0.65 2.60 4.21
CA TYR A 199 -0.12 3.22 2.99
C TYR A 199 0.34 4.67 3.17
N PHE A 200 0.35 5.20 4.40
CA PHE A 200 0.90 6.51 4.72
C PHE A 200 2.20 6.37 5.52
N PHE A 201 3.29 6.92 4.99
CA PHE A 201 4.65 6.80 5.55
C PHE A 201 5.06 5.35 5.78
N SER A 202 4.65 4.47 4.87
CA SER A 202 4.93 3.04 4.93
C SER A 202 6.42 2.78 4.97
N ASP A 203 6.81 1.81 5.80
CA ASP A 203 8.17 1.30 5.81
C ASP A 203 8.54 0.72 4.44
N PRO A 204 9.72 1.04 3.86
CA PRO A 204 10.12 0.52 2.55
C PRO A 204 10.11 -1.01 2.43
N GLU A 205 10.40 -1.76 3.50
CA GLU A 205 10.35 -3.23 3.47
C GLU A 205 8.91 -3.75 3.33
N GLN A 206 7.94 -3.01 3.87
CA GLN A 206 6.51 -3.33 3.74
C GLN A 206 5.94 -2.83 2.42
N PHE A 207 6.32 -1.62 1.99
CA PHE A 207 5.83 -1.02 0.74
C PHE A 207 6.31 -1.81 -0.49
N TYR A 208 7.53 -2.34 -0.43
CA TYR A 208 8.06 -3.23 -1.47
C TYR A 208 7.22 -4.50 -1.71
N LEU A 209 6.43 -4.94 -0.71
CA LEU A 209 5.66 -6.18 -0.82
C LEU A 209 4.68 -6.17 -2.01
N ASN A 210 4.27 -4.99 -2.45
CA ASN A 210 3.36 -4.81 -3.56
C ASN A 210 3.66 -3.61 -4.47
N HIS A 211 4.71 -2.82 -4.22
CA HIS A 211 5.19 -1.74 -5.09
C HIS A 211 6.65 -1.93 -5.53
N TYR A 212 6.89 -1.89 -6.83
CA TYR A 212 8.24 -1.87 -7.41
C TYR A 212 8.40 -0.67 -8.35
N PRO A 213 9.20 0.35 -8.00
CA PRO A 213 9.33 1.56 -8.82
C PRO A 213 10.15 1.31 -10.09
N ASP A 214 9.85 2.08 -11.14
CA ASP A 214 10.64 2.07 -12.38
C ASP A 214 12.07 2.58 -12.12
N ASP A 215 12.19 3.60 -11.26
CA ASP A 215 13.47 4.11 -10.79
C ASP A 215 13.79 3.55 -9.40
N LYS A 216 14.83 2.71 -9.35
CA LYS A 216 15.26 1.97 -8.15
C LYS A 216 15.64 2.87 -6.97
N GLN A 217 15.94 4.16 -7.17
CA GLN A 217 16.20 5.05 -6.04
C GLN A 217 15.00 5.14 -5.08
N TRP A 218 13.78 5.03 -5.63
CA TRP A 218 12.54 5.12 -4.87
C TRP A 218 12.11 3.80 -4.23
N LEU A 219 12.88 2.73 -4.44
CA LEU A 219 12.63 1.46 -3.79
C LEU A 219 13.00 1.55 -2.30
N MET A 220 14.04 2.34 -1.98
CA MET A 220 14.47 2.64 -0.60
C MET A 220 14.79 1.40 0.26
N THR A 221 15.03 0.27 -0.40
CA THR A 221 15.50 -0.98 0.18
C THR A 221 16.48 -1.66 -0.79
N LYS A 222 17.19 -2.70 -0.32
CA LYS A 222 18.16 -3.50 -1.08
C LYS A 222 17.50 -4.65 -1.87
N LYS A 223 16.17 -4.70 -1.94
CA LYS A 223 15.45 -5.80 -2.59
C LYS A 223 15.60 -5.79 -4.11
N THR A 224 15.44 -6.96 -4.72
CA THR A 224 15.63 -7.14 -6.16
C THR A 224 14.31 -7.38 -6.92
N PRO A 225 14.27 -7.23 -8.26
CA PRO A 225 13.13 -7.61 -9.08
C PRO A 225 12.74 -9.09 -8.94
N GLU A 226 13.72 -9.99 -8.76
CA GLU A 226 13.51 -11.43 -8.65
C GLU A 226 12.88 -11.79 -7.30
N GLN A 227 13.34 -11.14 -6.22
CA GLN A 227 12.68 -11.24 -4.91
C GLN A 227 11.23 -10.77 -5.03
N PHE A 228 10.96 -9.69 -5.77
CA PHE A 228 9.63 -9.11 -5.91
C PHE A 228 8.73 -10.07 -6.68
N ALA A 229 9.25 -10.64 -7.76
CA ALA A 229 8.55 -11.67 -8.53
C ALA A 229 8.16 -12.86 -7.65
N ASN A 230 9.08 -13.32 -6.81
CA ASN A 230 8.87 -14.46 -5.94
C ASN A 230 7.95 -14.19 -4.76
N LEU A 231 7.67 -12.94 -4.37
CA LEU A 231 6.74 -12.67 -3.27
C LEU A 231 5.32 -13.20 -3.57
N PRO A 232 4.58 -13.68 -2.54
CA PRO A 232 3.14 -13.85 -2.65
C PRO A 232 2.46 -12.50 -2.88
N LEU A 233 1.19 -12.55 -3.27
CA LEU A 233 0.35 -11.36 -3.32
C LEU A 233 -0.19 -11.07 -1.91
N TYR A 234 0.23 -9.96 -1.30
CA TYR A 234 -0.33 -9.48 -0.04
C TYR A 234 -1.47 -8.48 -0.30
N TYR A 235 -2.61 -8.71 0.31
CA TYR A 235 -3.78 -7.82 0.19
C TYR A 235 -3.70 -6.70 1.23
N GLY A 236 -4.45 -5.61 1.05
CA GLY A 236 -4.41 -4.46 1.98
C GLY A 236 -4.72 -4.80 3.44
N SER A 237 -5.46 -5.88 3.72
CA SER A 237 -5.68 -6.43 5.07
C SER A 237 -4.40 -6.91 5.75
N TYR A 238 -3.42 -7.44 5.00
CA TYR A 238 -2.12 -7.84 5.53
C TYR A 238 -1.43 -6.65 6.21
N LEU A 239 -1.29 -5.56 5.47
CA LEU A 239 -0.64 -4.34 5.95
C LEU A 239 -1.48 -3.65 7.03
N GLN A 240 -2.81 -3.61 6.86
CA GLN A 240 -3.72 -2.93 7.78
C GLN A 240 -3.75 -3.58 9.17
N ASP A 241 -3.75 -4.91 9.23
CA ASP A 241 -3.85 -5.64 10.49
C ASP A 241 -2.47 -6.01 11.07
N GLY A 242 -1.38 -5.79 10.33
CA GLY A 242 -0.01 -6.01 10.78
C GLY A 242 0.41 -7.48 10.85
N TYR A 243 -0.21 -8.36 10.05
CA TYR A 243 0.22 -9.76 9.97
C TYR A 243 1.60 -9.86 9.31
N GLU A 244 2.40 -10.84 9.75
CA GLU A 244 3.72 -11.11 9.16
C GLU A 244 3.83 -12.61 8.89
N PHE A 245 3.98 -13.00 7.63
CA PHE A 245 4.15 -14.41 7.26
C PHE A 245 5.64 -14.77 7.36
N GLU A 246 5.98 -15.68 8.26
CA GLU A 246 7.33 -16.22 8.41
C GLU A 246 7.58 -17.43 7.50
N SER A 247 6.52 -18.16 7.13
CA SER A 247 6.61 -19.22 6.15
C SER A 247 5.27 -19.40 5.41
N PRO A 248 5.30 -19.77 4.13
CA PRO A 248 6.48 -19.96 3.26
C PRO A 248 7.17 -18.62 2.87
N ASP A 249 8.47 -18.68 2.56
CA ASP A 249 9.26 -17.50 2.13
C ASP A 249 8.95 -17.05 0.69
N GLY A 250 8.30 -17.91 -0.09
CA GLY A 250 8.01 -17.69 -1.51
C GLY A 250 6.53 -17.80 -1.84
N GLY A 251 6.13 -17.06 -2.85
CA GLY A 251 4.81 -17.00 -3.44
C GLY A 251 4.55 -18.09 -4.47
N VAL A 252 5.58 -18.77 -4.98
CA VAL A 252 5.45 -19.81 -6.02
C VAL A 252 5.82 -21.17 -5.47
N PHE A 253 4.89 -22.10 -5.55
CA PHE A 253 5.11 -23.51 -5.33
C PHE A 253 5.18 -24.25 -6.67
N THR A 254 6.25 -25.00 -6.89
CA THR A 254 6.48 -25.73 -8.16
C THR A 254 6.49 -27.24 -7.89
N ASN A 255 5.99 -28.02 -8.84
CA ASN A 255 5.97 -29.49 -8.80
C ASN A 255 5.19 -30.10 -7.62
N GLN A 256 4.24 -29.36 -7.05
CA GLN A 256 3.45 -29.83 -5.91
C GLN A 256 2.26 -30.69 -6.36
N LYS A 257 2.33 -32.01 -6.14
CA LYS A 257 1.23 -32.95 -6.42
C LYS A 257 0.28 -33.03 -5.23
N ALA A 258 0.63 -33.76 -4.19
CA ALA A 258 -0.13 -33.86 -2.95
C ALA A 258 0.82 -33.68 -1.77
N GLY A 259 0.32 -33.18 -0.65
CA GLY A 259 1.15 -32.91 0.52
C GLY A 259 0.56 -31.83 1.40
N VAL A 260 1.40 -31.32 2.30
CA VAL A 260 1.03 -30.28 3.26
C VAL A 260 2.01 -29.12 3.11
N ILE A 261 1.49 -27.91 3.01
CA ILE A 261 2.29 -26.69 3.10
C ILE A 261 2.16 -26.14 4.53
N PRO A 262 3.25 -26.08 5.31
CA PRO A 262 3.23 -25.46 6.63
C PRO A 262 3.30 -23.93 6.50
N PHE A 263 2.43 -23.26 7.25
CA PHE A 263 2.38 -21.81 7.37
C PHE A 263 2.72 -21.37 8.78
N LYS A 264 3.43 -20.24 8.86
CA LYS A 264 3.75 -19.55 10.11
C LYS A 264 3.45 -18.08 9.97
N ILE A 265 2.67 -17.53 10.90
CA ILE A 265 2.22 -16.14 10.89
C ILE A 265 2.43 -15.53 12.28
N LYS A 266 3.04 -14.34 12.37
CA LYS A 266 3.05 -13.53 13.59
C LYS A 266 1.87 -12.57 13.65
N ASN A 267 1.63 -12.04 14.85
CA ASN A 267 0.62 -11.02 15.14
C ASN A 267 -0.83 -11.47 14.88
N LEU A 268 -1.06 -12.79 14.79
CA LEU A 268 -2.40 -13.36 14.71
C LEU A 268 -3.09 -13.27 16.08
N LYS A 269 -4.22 -12.57 16.16
CA LYS A 269 -4.94 -12.39 17.44
C LYS A 269 -5.56 -13.71 17.90
N PRO A 270 -5.78 -13.89 19.22
CA PRO A 270 -6.44 -15.09 19.74
C PRO A 270 -7.81 -15.39 19.10
N THR A 271 -8.55 -14.34 18.75
CA THR A 271 -9.89 -14.41 18.15
C THR A 271 -9.89 -14.59 16.64
N ASP A 272 -8.74 -14.46 15.99
CA ASP A 272 -8.66 -14.54 14.53
C ASP A 272 -8.90 -15.98 14.05
N LYS A 273 -9.77 -16.11 13.05
CA LYS A 273 -10.04 -17.38 12.36
C LYS A 273 -9.29 -17.42 11.05
N VAL A 274 -8.49 -18.47 10.86
CA VAL A 274 -7.73 -18.70 9.63
C VAL A 274 -8.48 -19.70 8.75
N ALA A 275 -8.56 -19.40 7.47
CA ALA A 275 -9.08 -20.31 6.46
C ALA A 275 -8.27 -20.18 5.17
N TYR A 276 -8.42 -21.14 4.26
CA TYR A 276 -7.88 -21.04 2.91
C TYR A 276 -8.87 -21.51 1.86
N ALA A 277 -8.68 -21.05 0.61
CA ALA A 277 -9.41 -21.56 -0.55
C ALA A 277 -8.49 -21.66 -1.76
N PHE A 278 -8.76 -22.64 -2.63
CA PHE A 278 -8.11 -22.72 -3.93
C PHE A 278 -8.98 -22.06 -5.01
N SER A 279 -8.35 -21.48 -6.03
CA SER A 279 -9.06 -20.78 -7.10
C SER A 279 -10.00 -21.67 -7.91
N LYS A 280 -9.77 -22.99 -7.94
CA LYS A 280 -10.55 -23.95 -8.72
C LYS A 280 -11.79 -24.46 -7.99
N ASP A 281 -11.69 -24.79 -6.70
CA ASP A 281 -12.81 -25.31 -5.92
C ASP A 281 -13.60 -24.21 -5.20
N LYS A 282 -12.97 -23.04 -4.95
CA LYS A 282 -13.55 -21.89 -4.25
C LYS A 282 -14.17 -22.24 -2.89
N LYS A 283 -13.73 -23.35 -2.29
CA LYS A 283 -14.24 -23.83 -1.01
C LYS A 283 -13.39 -23.23 0.11
N PHE A 284 -14.04 -22.60 1.08
CA PHE A 284 -13.38 -22.19 2.32
C PHE A 284 -13.12 -23.41 3.20
N ASN A 285 -11.86 -23.58 3.59
CA ASN A 285 -11.42 -24.61 4.53
C ASN A 285 -10.85 -23.88 5.76
N GLU A 286 -11.59 -23.90 6.87
CA GLU A 286 -11.08 -23.39 8.15
C GLU A 286 -9.96 -24.32 8.66
N VAL A 287 -8.92 -23.73 9.27
CA VAL A 287 -7.78 -24.49 9.81
C VAL A 287 -7.65 -24.25 11.31
N ALA A 288 -7.31 -25.32 12.02
CA ALA A 288 -6.89 -25.20 13.41
C ALA A 288 -5.49 -24.59 13.46
N VAL A 289 -5.32 -23.57 14.31
CA VAL A 289 -4.06 -22.88 14.50
C VAL A 289 -3.44 -23.34 15.82
N VAL A 290 -2.17 -23.75 15.76
CA VAL A 290 -1.34 -24.04 16.94
C VAL A 290 -0.50 -22.81 17.24
N ARG A 291 -0.54 -22.30 18.47
CA ARG A 291 0.20 -21.09 18.86
C ARG A 291 1.45 -21.46 19.66
N ASN A 292 2.60 -20.98 19.19
CA ASN A 292 3.91 -21.13 19.80
C ASN A 292 4.47 -19.73 20.08
N GLY A 293 4.12 -19.14 21.23
CA GLY A 293 4.46 -17.74 21.53
C GLY A 293 3.70 -16.77 20.62
N GLU A 294 4.44 -15.89 19.93
CA GLU A 294 3.87 -14.91 18.98
C GLU A 294 3.57 -15.50 17.59
N THR A 295 4.06 -16.71 17.31
CA THR A 295 3.88 -17.39 16.04
C THR A 295 2.68 -18.34 16.09
N ALA A 296 1.80 -18.20 15.11
CA ALA A 296 0.69 -19.09 14.81
C ALA A 296 1.06 -20.00 13.65
N GLU A 297 0.89 -21.31 13.84
CA GLU A 297 1.21 -22.34 12.85
C GLU A 297 -0.06 -23.07 12.40
N PHE A 298 -0.17 -23.33 11.09
CA PHE A 298 -1.23 -24.16 10.52
C PHE A 298 -0.75 -24.80 9.21
N ASN A 299 -1.53 -25.76 8.75
CA ASN A 299 -1.21 -26.56 7.57
C ASN A 299 -2.26 -26.36 6.49
N VAL A 300 -1.81 -26.28 5.24
CA VAL A 300 -2.69 -26.30 4.06
C VAL A 300 -2.49 -27.62 3.32
N GLU A 301 -3.57 -28.39 3.21
CA GLU A 301 -3.55 -29.66 2.49
C GLU A 301 -3.68 -29.45 0.97
N LEU A 302 -2.79 -30.11 0.23
CA LEU A 302 -2.77 -30.11 -1.23
C LEU A 302 -3.32 -31.41 -1.78
N ASN A 303 -4.20 -31.29 -2.77
CA ASN A 303 -4.73 -32.41 -3.54
C ASN A 303 -4.74 -32.09 -5.04
N ASN A 304 -5.38 -32.96 -5.84
CA ASN A 304 -5.45 -32.81 -7.30
C ASN A 304 -6.16 -31.55 -7.80
N ALA A 305 -7.04 -30.96 -6.99
CA ALA A 305 -7.73 -29.72 -7.32
C ALA A 305 -6.96 -28.44 -6.94
N SER A 306 -5.86 -28.54 -6.19
CA SER A 306 -5.12 -27.39 -5.63
C SER A 306 -4.30 -26.56 -6.64
N VAL A 307 -4.35 -26.89 -7.95
CA VAL A 307 -3.63 -26.14 -9.00
C VAL A 307 -4.23 -24.76 -9.23
N GLY A 308 -3.39 -23.75 -9.37
CA GLY A 308 -3.82 -22.37 -9.63
C GLY A 308 -3.34 -21.44 -8.51
N TYR A 309 -4.28 -20.83 -7.79
CA TYR A 309 -3.97 -19.94 -6.68
C TYR A 309 -4.53 -20.48 -5.36
N LEU A 310 -3.72 -20.38 -4.31
CA LEU A 310 -4.10 -20.60 -2.92
C LEU A 310 -4.23 -19.23 -2.27
N THR A 311 -5.37 -18.93 -1.66
CA THR A 311 -5.55 -17.70 -0.87
C THR A 311 -5.77 -18.06 0.59
N ILE A 312 -5.00 -17.42 1.46
CA ILE A 312 -5.17 -17.45 2.91
C ILE A 312 -6.09 -16.31 3.31
N TYR A 313 -7.07 -16.62 4.17
CA TYR A 313 -8.06 -15.70 4.71
C TYR A 313 -7.92 -15.63 6.22
N ILE A 314 -8.03 -14.42 6.76
CA ILE A 314 -8.15 -14.18 8.20
C ILE A 314 -9.44 -13.40 8.43
N ASN A 315 -10.34 -13.95 9.26
CA ASN A 315 -11.68 -13.39 9.49
C ASN A 315 -12.42 -13.12 8.17
N GLN A 316 -12.37 -14.08 7.24
CA GLN A 316 -12.98 -14.04 5.90
C GLN A 316 -12.45 -12.93 4.97
N ARG A 317 -11.37 -12.24 5.35
CA ARG A 317 -10.67 -11.28 4.47
C ARG A 317 -9.46 -11.96 3.86
N SER A 318 -9.29 -11.87 2.53
CA SER A 318 -8.08 -12.35 1.86
C SER A 318 -6.87 -11.62 2.45
N VAL A 319 -5.79 -12.33 2.77
CA VAL A 319 -4.56 -11.75 3.38
C VAL A 319 -3.35 -11.98 2.50
N ALA A 320 -3.14 -13.21 2.03
CA ALA A 320 -2.05 -13.55 1.13
C ALA A 320 -2.50 -14.56 0.07
N SER A 321 -1.99 -14.43 -1.16
CA SER A 321 -2.21 -15.39 -2.24
C SER A 321 -0.89 -15.93 -2.78
N TYR A 322 -0.88 -17.22 -3.05
CA TYR A 322 0.25 -17.99 -3.55
C TYR A 322 -0.13 -18.67 -4.87
N LYS A 323 0.86 -18.94 -5.73
CA LYS A 323 0.71 -19.65 -6.99
C LYS A 323 1.18 -21.09 -6.82
N ILE A 324 0.36 -22.04 -7.23
CA ILE A 324 0.66 -23.47 -7.22
C ILE A 324 0.74 -23.94 -8.67
N ASN A 325 1.96 -24.21 -9.12
CA ASN A 325 2.27 -24.84 -10.39
C ASN A 325 2.47 -26.35 -10.19
N ARG A 326 1.92 -27.15 -11.12
CA ARG A 326 2.26 -28.56 -11.23
C ARG A 326 3.25 -28.79 -12.38
N ALA A 327 4.07 -29.82 -12.22
CA ALA A 327 4.67 -30.56 -13.34
C ALA A 327 3.60 -31.40 -14.01
#